data_AF-A0A2H1WSM6-F1
#
_entry.id   AF-A0A2H1WSM6-F1
#
_cell.length_a   1.000
_cell.length_b   1.000
_cell.length_c   1.000
_cell.angle_alpha   90.00
_cell.angle_beta   90.00
_cell.angle_gamma   90.00
#
_symmetry.space_group_name_H-M   'P 1'
#
loop_
_entity.id
_entity.type
_entity.pdbx_description
1 polymer ?
#
loop_
_entity_poly.entity_id
_entity_poly.type
_entity_poly.pdbx_seq_one_letter_code
_entity_poly.pdbx_strand_id
1 'polypeptide(L)'
;MRCVTSIMAVLGLTEGTTPSADDLTPVLVYVILKVNPPSLLSTIELVNALGGSALQGEALYWWTQFCAAVAYIKTMDYPRPDNNDT
;
A
#
# COMPACT_ATOMS: atom_id res chain seq x y z
N MET A 1 -3.23 11.82 1.34
CA MET A 1 -2.92 11.37 -0.04
C MET A 1 -1.56 11.77 -0.59
N ARG A 2 -0.77 12.66 0.05
CA ARG A 2 0.47 13.17 -0.57
C ARG A 2 1.48 12.08 -0.99
N CYS A 3 1.59 10.98 -0.24
CA CYS A 3 2.47 9.85 -0.60
C CYS A 3 2.09 9.23 -1.95
N VAL A 4 0.82 8.90 -2.15
CA VAL A 4 0.34 8.28 -3.39
C VAL A 4 0.49 9.23 -4.57
N THR A 5 0.18 10.53 -4.38
CA THR A 5 0.36 11.54 -5.44
C THR A 5 1.83 11.68 -5.85
N SER A 6 2.77 11.63 -4.90
CA SER A 6 4.20 11.65 -5.20
C SER A 6 4.65 10.39 -5.95
N ILE A 7 4.16 9.22 -5.57
CA ILE A 7 4.50 7.95 -6.24
C ILE A 7 3.96 7.95 -7.68
N MET A 8 2.70 8.34 -7.89
CA MET A 8 2.09 8.45 -9.22
C MET A 8 2.81 9.46 -10.11
N ALA A 9 3.26 10.58 -9.55
CA ALA A 9 4.05 11.56 -10.28
C ALA A 9 5.42 11.00 -10.72
N VAL A 10 6.09 10.23 -9.85
CA VAL A 10 7.37 9.58 -10.19
C VAL A 10 7.17 8.48 -11.24
N LEU A 11 6.14 7.64 -11.09
CA LEU A 11 5.80 6.59 -12.07
C LEU A 11 5.46 7.17 -13.45
N GLY A 12 4.69 8.28 -13.48
CA GLY A 12 4.36 8.98 -14.73
C GLY A 12 5.58 9.58 -15.44
N LEU A 13 6.66 9.90 -14.70
CA LEU A 13 7.91 10.37 -15.29
C LEU A 13 8.76 9.22 -15.88
N THR A 14 8.61 7.99 -15.37
CA THR A 14 9.38 6.82 -15.84
C THR A 14 8.76 6.13 -17.04
N GLU A 15 7.42 6.08 -17.15
CA GLU A 15 6.75 5.26 -18.16
C GLU A 15 6.08 6.06 -19.29
N GLY A 16 5.96 7.39 -19.16
CA GLY A 16 5.33 8.24 -20.17
C GLY A 16 3.82 8.00 -20.37
N THR A 17 3.23 7.10 -19.58
CA THR A 17 1.81 6.74 -19.54
C THR A 17 1.26 6.94 -18.13
N THR A 18 -0.05 7.17 -18.02
CA THR A 18 -0.73 7.26 -16.72
C THR A 18 -0.60 5.90 -16.01
N PRO A 19 0.06 5.82 -14.84
CA PRO A 19 0.30 4.55 -14.17
C PRO A 19 -1.02 3.93 -13.69
N SER A 20 -1.14 2.61 -13.80
CA SER A 20 -2.31 1.85 -13.38
C SER A 20 -2.23 1.48 -11.89
N ALA A 21 -3.33 0.97 -11.35
CA ALA A 21 -3.40 0.42 -9.99
C ALA A 21 -2.34 -0.66 -9.74
N ASP A 22 -2.11 -1.48 -10.77
CA ASP A 22 -1.21 -2.63 -10.73
C ASP A 22 0.26 -2.21 -10.65
N ASP A 23 0.61 -1.05 -11.21
CA ASP A 23 1.96 -0.47 -11.11
C ASP A 23 2.20 0.16 -9.73
N LEU A 24 1.14 0.73 -9.14
CA LEU A 24 1.22 1.39 -7.84
C LEU A 24 1.30 0.41 -6.66
N THR A 25 0.55 -0.69 -6.72
CA THR A 25 0.42 -1.66 -5.63
C THR A 25 1.77 -2.20 -5.12
N PRO A 26 2.69 -2.72 -5.97
CA PRO A 26 3.99 -3.22 -5.51
C PRO A 26 4.88 -2.12 -4.92
N VAL A 27 4.83 -0.90 -5.47
CA VAL A 27 5.55 0.25 -4.93
C VAL A 27 5.04 0.62 -3.54
N LEU A 28 3.72 0.57 -3.34
CA LEU A 28 3.10 0.88 -2.06
C LEU A 28 3.47 -0.17 -1.00
N VAL A 29 3.47 -1.46 -1.36
CA VAL A 29 3.97 -2.55 -0.50
C VAL A 29 5.42 -2.29 -0.09
N TYR A 30 6.29 -2.00 -1.06
CA TYR A 30 7.70 -1.71 -0.81
C TYR A 30 7.89 -0.51 0.14
N VAL A 31 7.18 0.59 -0.10
CA VAL A 31 7.25 1.78 0.74
C VAL A 31 6.78 1.49 2.17
N ILE A 32 5.68 0.75 2.36
CA ILE A 32 5.19 0.38 3.69
C ILE A 32 6.23 -0.47 4.43
N LEU A 33 6.84 -1.45 3.76
CA LEU A 33 7.90 -2.29 4.33
C LEU A 33 9.14 -1.48 4.71
N LYS A 34 9.56 -0.54 3.87
CA LYS A 34 10.77 0.26 4.09
C LYS A 34 10.60 1.35 5.14
N VAL A 35 9.44 2.02 5.17
CA VAL A 35 9.15 3.10 6.12
C VAL A 35 8.79 2.53 7.49
N ASN A 36 8.14 1.36 7.53
CA ASN A 36 7.66 0.70 8.73
C ASN A 36 6.97 1.67 9.72
N PRO A 37 5.87 2.33 9.29
CA PRO A 37 5.22 3.34 10.11
C PRO A 37 4.74 2.77 11.45
N PRO A 38 5.02 3.45 12.58
CA PRO A 38 4.57 2.98 13.89
C PRO A 38 3.04 2.98 13.96
N SER A 39 2.47 1.95 14.58
CA SER A 39 1.01 1.84 14.81
C SER A 39 0.15 1.86 13.54
N LEU A 40 0.69 1.35 12.42
CA LEU A 40 0.00 1.27 11.11
C LEU A 40 -1.45 0.77 11.21
N LEU A 41 -1.67 -0.31 11.95
CA LEU A 41 -3.00 -0.91 12.14
C LEU A 41 -3.97 0.04 12.85
N SER A 42 -3.53 0.69 13.93
CA SER A 42 -4.36 1.65 14.65
C SER A 42 -4.72 2.86 13.79
N THR A 43 -3.81 3.31 12.91
CA THR A 43 -4.09 4.40 11.97
C THR A 43 -5.16 4.00 10.96
N ILE A 44 -5.14 2.75 10.46
CA ILE A 44 -6.16 2.25 9.52
C ILE A 44 -7.53 2.23 10.18
N GLU A 45 -7.63 1.68 11.39
CA GLU A 45 -8.88 1.63 12.14
C GLU A 45 -9.42 3.03 12.46
N LEU A 46 -8.54 3.96 12.82
CA LEU A 46 -8.90 5.36 13.08
C LEU A 46 -9.51 6.02 11.83
N VAL A 47 -8.88 5.83 10.67
CA VAL A 47 -9.35 6.40 9.40
C VAL A 47 -10.64 5.72 8.94
N ASN A 48 -10.81 4.41 9.15
CA ASN A 48 -12.05 3.73 8.83
C ASN A 48 -13.21 4.20 9.74
N ALA A 49 -12.94 4.42 11.03
CA ALA A 49 -13.94 4.88 11.99
C ALA A 49 -14.36 6.34 11.78
N LEU A 50 -13.43 7.22 11.42
CA LEU A 50 -13.66 8.67 11.30
C LEU A 50 -13.85 9.17 9.86
N GLY A 51 -13.34 8.42 8.88
CA GLY A 51 -13.23 8.84 7.48
C GLY A 51 -14.31 8.33 6.55
N GLY A 52 -15.25 7.51 7.02
CA GLY A 52 -16.25 6.83 6.18
C GLY A 52 -17.06 7.76 5.26
N SER A 53 -17.40 8.96 5.73
CA SER A 53 -18.14 9.95 4.92
C SER A 53 -17.23 10.81 4.02
N ALA A 54 -15.94 10.94 4.38
CA ALA A 54 -14.98 11.82 3.74
C ALA A 54 -14.16 11.12 2.63
N LEU A 55 -14.09 9.79 2.67
CA LEU A 55 -13.44 8.97 1.64
C LEU A 55 -14.44 8.70 0.50
N GLN A 56 -14.42 9.56 -0.53
CA GLN A 56 -15.22 9.37 -1.74
C GLN A 56 -14.37 9.53 -3.00
N GLY A 57 -14.81 8.92 -4.09
CA GLY A 57 -14.17 9.01 -5.40
C GLY A 57 -12.71 8.53 -5.38
N GLU A 58 -11.82 9.37 -5.89
CA GLU A 58 -10.38 9.09 -5.97
C GLU A 58 -9.75 8.85 -4.59
N ALA A 59 -10.23 9.54 -3.56
CA ALA A 59 -9.72 9.37 -2.20
C ALA A 59 -10.04 7.98 -1.65
N LEU A 60 -11.24 7.46 -1.92
CA LEU A 60 -11.61 6.10 -1.53
C LEU A 60 -10.78 5.08 -2.30
N TYR A 61 -10.58 5.29 -3.60
CA TYR A 61 -9.80 4.39 -4.45
C TYR A 61 -8.37 4.19 -3.92
N TRP A 62 -7.64 5.28 -3.64
CA TRP A 62 -6.29 5.18 -3.09
C TRP A 62 -6.26 4.57 -1.69
N TRP A 63 -7.30 4.82 -0.87
CA TRP A 63 -7.43 4.21 0.45
C TRP A 63 -7.63 2.70 0.36
N THR A 64 -8.47 2.24 -0.57
CA THR A 64 -8.66 0.81 -0.86
C THR A 64 -7.35 0.15 -1.30
N GLN A 65 -6.58 0.78 -2.19
CA GLN A 65 -5.27 0.25 -2.61
C GLN A 65 -4.28 0.16 -1.44
N PHE A 66 -4.28 1.15 -0.55
CA PHE A 66 -3.46 1.13 0.67
C PHE A 66 -3.86 -0.01 1.61
N CYS A 67 -5.15 -0.18 1.88
CA CYS A 67 -5.64 -1.30 2.68
C CYS A 67 -5.31 -2.66 2.07
N ALA A 68 -5.41 -2.80 0.74
CA ALA A 68 -5.02 -4.01 0.02
C ALA A 68 -3.52 -4.32 0.16
N ALA A 69 -2.65 -3.31 0.02
CA ALA A 69 -1.21 -3.47 0.22
C ALA A 69 -0.86 -3.93 1.64
N VAL A 70 -1.53 -3.38 2.66
CA VAL A 70 -1.34 -3.80 4.05
C VAL A 70 -1.86 -5.22 4.30
N ALA A 71 -3.00 -5.58 3.72
CA ALA A 71 -3.52 -6.95 3.78
C ALA A 71 -2.54 -7.95 3.14
N TYR A 72 -1.99 -7.60 1.98
CA TYR A 72 -0.99 -8.42 1.28
C TYR A 72 0.26 -8.65 2.14
N ILE A 73 0.79 -7.60 2.77
CA ILE A 73 1.95 -7.72 3.69
C ILE A 73 1.65 -8.67 4.85
N LYS A 74 0.44 -8.65 5.41
CA LYS A 74 0.04 -9.55 6.49
C LYS A 74 -0.07 -11.02 6.06
N THR A 75 -0.45 -11.27 4.82
CA THR A 75 -0.62 -12.61 4.25
C THR A 75 0.65 -13.15 3.60
N MET A 76 1.74 -12.38 3.60
CA MET A 76 2.99 -12.78 2.98
C MET A 76 3.61 -13.93 3.78
N ASP A 77 3.46 -15.16 3.28
CA ASP A 77 4.09 -16.35 3.83
C ASP A 77 5.58 -16.31 3.48
N TYR A 78 6.44 -16.33 4.50
CA TYR A 78 7.87 -16.52 4.29
C TYR A 78 8.12 -18.02 4.29
N PRO A 79 8.49 -18.64 3.15
CA PRO A 79 8.84 -20.04 3.16
C PRO A 79 9.97 -20.22 4.18
N ARG A 80 9.68 -20.98 5.23
CA ARG A 80 10.69 -21.37 6.22
C ARG A 80 11.80 -22.03 5.40
N PRO A 81 13.09 -21.66 5.55
CA PRO A 81 14.13 -22.42 4.91
C PRO A 81 13.98 -23.86 5.39
N ASP A 82 13.62 -24.75 4.47
CA ASP A 82 13.47 -26.16 4.73
C ASP A 82 14.85 -26.69 5.13
N ASN A 83 15.05 -26.88 6.43
CA ASN A 83 16.21 -27.54 6.98
C ASN A 83 16.08 -29.05 6.69
N ASN A 84 16.20 -29.44 5.42
CA ASN A 84 16.29 -30.83 5.00
C ASN A 84 17.62 -31.11 4.32
N ASP A 85 18.70 -30.75 5.02
CA ASP A 85 20.04 -31.29 4.81
C ASP A 85 20.42 -32.02 6.11
N THR A 86 20.04 -33.30 6.18
CA THR A 86 20.63 -34.31 7.08
C THR A 86 20.58 -35.65 6.37
#